data_AF-A0AB39XDG1-F1
#
_entry.id   AF-A0AB39XDG1-F1
#
_cell.length_a   1.000
_cell.length_b   1.000
_cell.length_c   1.000
_cell.angle_alpha   90.00
_cell.angle_beta   90.00
_cell.angle_gamma   90.00
#
_symmetry.space_group_name_H-M   'P 1'
#
loop_
_entity.id
_entity.type
_entity.pdbx_description
1 polymer ?
#
loop_
_entity_poly.entity_id
_entity_poly.type
_entity_poly.pdbx_seq_one_letter_code
_entity_poly.pdbx_strand_id
1 'polypeptide(L)'
;MSFDRSHGSPKGSSMRTPLGRVRNLGAAHSGTGDFWRQRITGVAMTLLMIPALVIVMMLFGRNQVYAAQTLSSIPVAVILLLFIIASTWHMKIGMQVVIEDYIHNEKLKLVSIMLNNFFSVAVALASTYAILKLSSGV
;
A
#
# COMPACT_ATOMS: atom_id res chain seq x y z
N MET A 1 -18.02 -61.66 10.45
CA MET A 1 -17.67 -60.25 10.72
C MET A 1 -17.07 -59.70 9.45
N SER A 2 -17.85 -58.93 8.67
CA SER A 2 -17.49 -58.49 7.32
C SER A 2 -16.55 -57.28 7.41
N PHE A 3 -15.44 -57.33 6.67
CA PHE A 3 -14.53 -56.21 6.48
C PHE A 3 -15.14 -55.23 5.48
N ASP A 4 -15.48 -54.02 5.91
CA ASP A 4 -15.66 -52.89 5.00
C ASP A 4 -14.41 -52.01 5.04
N ARG A 5 -13.54 -52.18 4.03
CA ARG A 5 -12.44 -51.24 3.76
C ARG A 5 -12.91 -50.29 2.66
N SER A 6 -13.56 -49.19 3.06
CA SER A 6 -13.81 -48.07 2.16
C SER A 6 -12.47 -47.47 1.70
N HIS A 7 -11.98 -47.92 0.54
CA HIS A 7 -10.82 -47.34 -0.12
C HIS A 7 -11.23 -45.99 -0.68
N GLY A 8 -10.84 -44.92 0.01
CA GLY A 8 -10.87 -43.57 -0.54
C GLY A 8 -9.94 -43.49 -1.75
N SER A 9 -10.49 -43.18 -2.92
CA SER A 9 -9.74 -43.04 -4.17
C SER A 9 -8.56 -42.07 -3.98
N PRO A 10 -7.32 -42.45 -4.33
CA PRO A 10 -6.20 -41.53 -4.28
C PRO A 10 -6.43 -40.44 -5.32
N LYS A 11 -6.49 -39.17 -4.88
CA LYS A 11 -6.43 -38.02 -5.79
C LYS A 11 -5.12 -38.14 -6.58
N GLY A 12 -5.22 -38.53 -7.86
CA GLY A 12 -4.07 -38.84 -8.69
C GLY A 12 -3.06 -37.70 -8.73
N SER A 13 -1.81 -38.00 -8.38
CA SER A 13 -0.68 -37.08 -8.54
C SER A 13 -0.53 -36.75 -10.03
N SER A 14 -0.69 -35.48 -10.39
CA SER A 14 -0.50 -35.02 -11.78
C SER A 14 0.90 -35.42 -12.28
N MET A 15 0.97 -36.21 -13.36
CA MET A 15 2.23 -36.59 -14.02
C MET A 15 2.85 -35.45 -14.85
N ARG A 16 2.29 -34.23 -14.81
CA ARG A 16 2.83 -33.08 -15.54
C ARG A 16 4.10 -32.60 -14.86
N THR A 17 5.19 -32.52 -15.61
CA THR A 17 6.45 -31.95 -15.13
C THR A 17 6.24 -30.48 -14.74
N PRO A 18 7.05 -29.94 -13.79
CA PRO A 18 6.98 -28.52 -13.41
C PRO A 18 7.08 -27.59 -14.63
N LEU A 19 7.96 -27.91 -15.59
CA LEU A 19 8.07 -27.20 -16.86
C LEU A 19 6.79 -27.30 -17.69
N GLY A 20 6.16 -28.47 -17.81
CA GLY A 20 4.89 -28.63 -18.53
C GLY A 20 3.68 -27.94 -17.88
N ARG A 21 3.79 -27.50 -16.62
CA ARG A 21 2.77 -26.69 -15.92
C ARG A 21 2.91 -25.20 -16.19
N VAL A 22 4.13 -24.70 -16.36
CA VAL A 22 4.41 -23.28 -16.55
C VAL A 22 4.69 -22.89 -18.02
N ARG A 23 4.98 -23.87 -18.87
CA ARG A 23 5.18 -23.65 -20.31
C ARG A 23 3.88 -23.07 -20.89
N ASN A 24 3.98 -21.87 -21.48
CA ASN A 24 2.91 -21.04 -22.05
C ASN A 24 2.15 -20.11 -21.09
N LEU A 25 2.56 -19.96 -19.82
CA LEU A 25 1.96 -18.95 -18.92
C LEU A 25 2.47 -17.51 -19.16
N GLY A 26 3.55 -17.35 -19.95
CA GLY A 26 4.20 -16.05 -20.16
C GLY A 26 4.90 -15.51 -18.90
N ALA A 27 5.64 -14.41 -19.05
CA ALA A 27 6.21 -13.72 -17.89
C ALA A 27 5.16 -12.78 -17.28
N ALA A 28 5.13 -12.66 -15.95
CA ALA A 28 4.18 -11.79 -15.25
C ALA A 28 4.39 -10.29 -15.57
N HIS A 29 5.60 -9.88 -15.98
CA HIS A 29 6.01 -8.53 -16.40
C HIS A 29 5.69 -7.35 -15.45
N SER A 30 5.08 -7.56 -14.27
CA SER A 30 4.54 -6.48 -13.42
C SER A 30 5.32 -6.21 -12.12
N GLY A 31 6.20 -7.11 -11.66
CA GLY A 31 6.84 -6.99 -10.33
C GLY A 31 7.98 -5.96 -10.24
N THR A 32 8.78 -5.78 -11.30
CA THR A 32 9.97 -4.91 -11.26
C THR A 32 9.61 -3.43 -11.08
N GLY A 33 8.46 -3.00 -11.61
CA GLY A 33 7.97 -1.64 -11.48
C GLY A 33 7.62 -1.29 -10.03
N ASP A 34 6.83 -2.14 -9.38
CA ASP A 34 6.42 -1.94 -7.98
C ASP A 34 7.61 -2.06 -7.02
N PHE A 35 8.53 -2.99 -7.32
CA PHE A 35 9.81 -3.08 -6.63
C PHE A 35 10.53 -1.73 -6.65
N TRP A 36 10.78 -1.16 -7.83
CA TRP A 36 11.49 0.12 -7.95
C TRP A 36 10.75 1.27 -7.28
N ARG A 37 9.43 1.37 -7.49
CA ARG A 37 8.58 2.40 -6.86
C ARG A 37 8.69 2.35 -5.34
N GLN A 38 8.70 1.16 -4.74
CA GLN A 38 8.82 1.00 -3.28
C GLN A 38 10.16 1.55 -2.73
N ARG A 39 11.27 1.44 -3.46
CA ARG A 39 12.56 2.01 -3.04
C ARG A 39 12.55 3.51 -3.14
N ILE A 40 12.08 4.03 -4.28
CA ILE A 40 12.01 5.47 -4.51
C ILE A 40 11.14 6.14 -3.45
N THR A 41 9.95 5.58 -3.18
CA THR A 41 9.06 6.13 -2.15
C THR A 41 9.65 5.97 -0.74
N GLY A 42 10.36 4.87 -0.45
CA GLY A 42 11.05 4.71 0.83
C GLY A 42 12.17 5.74 1.05
N VAL A 43 12.99 6.00 0.03
CA VAL A 43 14.02 7.05 0.08
C VAL A 43 13.39 8.43 0.21
N ALA A 44 12.36 8.73 -0.59
CA ALA A 44 11.63 9.99 -0.51
C ALA A 44 11.02 10.21 0.88
N MET A 45 10.36 9.20 1.45
CA MET A 45 9.80 9.27 2.80
C MET A 45 10.89 9.48 3.85
N THR A 46 12.05 8.83 3.74
CA THR A 46 13.16 9.01 4.67
C THR A 46 13.64 10.47 4.68
N LEU A 47 13.79 11.07 3.50
CA LEU A 47 14.18 12.48 3.37
C LEU A 47 13.09 13.45 3.85
N LEU A 48 11.83 13.19 3.50
CA LEU A 48 10.68 14.02 3.87
C LEU A 48 10.27 13.87 5.34
N MET A 49 10.70 12.80 6.02
CA MET A 49 10.43 12.60 7.44
C MET A 49 11.04 13.71 8.29
N ILE A 50 12.23 14.19 7.94
CA ILE A 50 12.92 15.24 8.70
C ILE A 50 12.07 16.52 8.76
N PRO A 51 11.69 17.17 7.63
CA PRO A 51 10.86 18.36 7.70
C PRO A 51 9.46 18.08 8.24
N ALA A 52 8.86 16.90 7.99
CA ALA A 52 7.57 16.54 8.57
C ALA A 52 7.61 16.50 10.11
N LEU A 53 8.65 15.90 10.69
CA LEU A 53 8.86 15.91 12.14
C LEU A 53 9.09 17.31 12.68
N VAL A 54 9.87 18.15 11.99
CA VAL A 54 10.06 19.56 12.38
C VAL A 54 8.71 20.30 12.42
N ILE A 55 7.88 20.15 11.39
CA ILE A 55 6.54 20.75 11.35
C ILE A 55 5.71 20.28 12.56
N VAL A 56 5.68 18.98 12.82
CA VAL A 56 4.97 18.42 13.98
C VAL A 56 5.51 18.97 15.30
N MET A 57 6.83 19.07 15.46
CA MET A 57 7.49 19.66 16.63
C MET A 57 7.13 21.13 16.84
N MET A 58 6.99 21.92 15.77
CA MET A 58 6.57 23.32 15.85
C MET A 58 5.12 23.48 16.34
N LEU A 59 4.27 22.49 16.11
CA LEU A 59 2.85 22.52 16.47
C LEU A 59 2.58 22.07 17.91
N PHE A 60 3.49 21.34 18.55
CA PHE A 60 3.29 20.86 19.92
C PHE A 60 3.09 22.02 20.91
N GLY A 61 2.01 21.94 21.70
CA GLY A 61 1.66 22.94 22.70
C GLY A 61 1.21 24.29 22.15
N ARG A 62 0.98 24.40 20.83
CA ARG A 62 0.51 25.64 20.18
C ARG A 62 -1.01 25.65 20.05
N ASN A 63 -1.57 26.86 19.96
CA ASN A 63 -3.01 27.05 19.78
C ASN A 63 -3.43 26.78 18.32
N GLN A 64 -4.74 26.67 18.11
CA GLN A 64 -5.33 26.38 16.79
C GLN A 64 -4.98 27.44 15.73
N VAL A 65 -4.86 28.71 16.12
CA VAL A 65 -4.52 29.82 15.21
C VAL A 65 -3.10 29.65 14.66
N TYR A 66 -2.13 29.38 15.52
CA TYR A 66 -0.74 29.14 15.12
C TYR A 66 -0.63 27.89 14.23
N ALA A 67 -1.40 26.84 14.54
CA ALA A 67 -1.41 25.62 13.74
C ALA A 67 -1.96 25.89 12.33
N ALA A 68 -3.08 26.60 12.23
CA ALA A 68 -3.68 26.98 10.95
C ALA A 68 -2.71 27.82 10.11
N GLN A 69 -2.03 28.81 10.71
CA GLN A 69 -1.04 29.67 10.03
C GLN A 69 0.17 28.87 9.53
N THR A 70 0.67 27.92 10.32
CA THR A 70 1.83 27.11 9.95
C THR A 70 1.48 26.16 8.80
N LEU A 71 0.36 25.45 8.93
CA LEU A 71 -0.10 24.44 7.97
C LEU A 71 -0.61 25.04 6.65
N SER A 72 -1.10 26.27 6.66
CA SER A 72 -1.53 26.98 5.44
C SER A 72 -0.37 27.55 4.63
N SER A 73 0.83 27.61 5.19
CA SER A 73 2.00 28.13 4.48
C SER A 73 2.37 27.23 3.30
N ILE A 74 2.61 27.85 2.14
CA ILE A 74 2.89 27.14 0.88
C ILE A 74 4.04 26.13 1.02
N PRO A 75 5.20 26.46 1.65
CA PRO A 75 6.29 25.49 1.79
C PRO A 75 5.90 24.26 2.61
N VAL A 76 5.17 24.46 3.72
CA VAL A 76 4.70 23.36 4.59
C VAL A 76 3.67 22.50 3.84
N ALA A 77 2.71 23.14 3.16
CA ALA A 77 1.71 22.43 2.37
C ALA A 77 2.34 21.55 1.28
N VAL A 78 3.34 22.06 0.54
CA VAL A 78 4.07 21.29 -0.49
C VAL A 78 4.80 20.09 0.14
N ILE A 79 5.52 20.30 1.25
CA ILE A 79 6.24 19.22 1.95
C ILE A 79 5.27 18.12 2.38
N LEU A 80 4.14 18.50 2.99
CA LEU A 80 3.13 17.54 3.46
C LEU A 80 2.44 16.80 2.30
N LEU A 81 2.16 17.49 1.19
CA LEU A 81 1.61 16.85 -0.02
C LEU A 81 2.57 15.81 -0.60
N LEU A 82 3.85 16.17 -0.75
CA LEU A 82 4.88 15.23 -1.21
C LEU A 82 4.98 14.02 -0.27
N PHE A 83 4.96 14.26 1.05
CA PHE A 83 5.00 13.20 2.05
C PHE A 83 3.79 12.26 1.95
N ILE A 84 2.57 12.80 1.79
CA ILE A 84 1.35 12.01 1.64
C ILE A 84 1.36 11.19 0.35
N ILE A 85 1.76 11.78 -0.77
CA ILE A 85 1.83 11.07 -2.07
C ILE A 85 2.83 9.91 -1.96
N ALA A 86 4.03 10.16 -1.42
CA ALA A 86 5.03 9.11 -1.23
C ALA A 86 4.53 8.01 -0.27
N SER A 87 3.93 8.40 0.87
CA SER A 87 3.45 7.48 1.90
C SER A 87 2.30 6.61 1.42
N THR A 88 1.29 7.19 0.77
CA THR A 88 0.14 6.44 0.26
C THR A 88 0.55 5.46 -0.84
N TRP A 89 1.49 5.85 -1.70
CA TRP A 89 2.05 4.95 -2.71
C TRP A 89 2.85 3.81 -2.08
N HIS A 90 3.70 4.11 -1.09
CA HIS A 90 4.48 3.11 -0.36
C HIS A 90 3.59 2.11 0.38
N MET A 91 2.58 2.62 1.10
CA MET A 91 1.58 1.83 1.82
C MET A 91 0.82 0.89 0.87
N LYS A 92 0.33 1.41 -0.27
CA LYS A 92 -0.39 0.61 -1.28
C LYS A 92 0.42 -0.62 -1.70
N ILE A 93 1.66 -0.41 -2.12
CA ILE A 93 2.54 -1.50 -2.59
C ILE A 93 2.88 -2.46 -1.45
N GLY A 94 3.30 -1.92 -0.29
CA GLY A 94 3.71 -2.74 0.84
C GLY A 94 2.57 -3.65 1.34
N MET A 95 1.36 -3.10 1.48
CA MET A 95 0.19 -3.87 1.88
C MET A 95 -0.22 -4.89 0.82
N GLN A 96 -0.07 -4.57 -0.47
CA GLN A 96 -0.35 -5.52 -1.54
C GLN A 96 0.56 -6.75 -1.45
N VAL A 97 1.86 -6.58 -1.22
CA VAL A 97 2.82 -7.70 -1.02
C VAL A 97 2.41 -8.55 0.17
N VAL A 98 2.07 -7.93 1.31
CA VAL A 98 1.59 -8.66 2.50
C VAL A 98 0.33 -9.46 2.18
N ILE A 99 -0.64 -8.88 1.47
CA ILE A 99 -1.86 -9.59 1.08
C ILE A 99 -1.55 -10.80 0.18
N GLU A 100 -0.68 -10.62 -0.80
CA GLU A 100 -0.29 -11.66 -1.75
C GLU A 100 0.44 -12.83 -1.09
N ASP A 101 1.27 -12.54 -0.07
CA ASP A 101 2.06 -13.53 0.68
C ASP A 101 1.24 -14.31 1.72
N TYR A 102 0.28 -13.67 2.38
CA TYR A 102 -0.38 -14.27 3.55
C TYR A 102 -1.83 -14.72 3.29
N ILE A 103 -2.54 -14.16 2.32
CA ILE A 103 -3.93 -14.55 2.03
C ILE A 103 -3.97 -15.64 0.96
N HIS A 104 -4.24 -16.88 1.36
CA HIS A 104 -4.22 -18.02 0.44
C HIS A 104 -5.58 -18.29 -0.24
N ASN A 105 -6.68 -17.78 0.32
CA ASN A 105 -8.00 -17.89 -0.31
C ASN A 105 -8.13 -16.86 -1.44
N GLU A 106 -8.28 -17.33 -2.68
CA GLU A 106 -8.30 -16.46 -3.88
C GLU A 106 -9.38 -15.38 -3.85
N LYS A 107 -10.59 -15.69 -3.34
CA LYS A 107 -11.68 -14.70 -3.26
C LYS A 107 -11.35 -13.61 -2.23
N LEU A 108 -10.86 -14.02 -1.06
CA LEU A 108 -10.47 -13.08 -0.01
C LEU A 108 -9.27 -12.23 -0.43
N LYS A 109 -8.30 -12.82 -1.14
CA LYS A 109 -7.14 -12.10 -1.69
C LYS A 109 -7.59 -10.99 -2.63
N LEU A 110 -8.43 -11.31 -3.61
CA LEU A 110 -8.95 -10.34 -4.57
C LEU A 110 -9.69 -9.18 -3.88
N VAL A 111 -10.61 -9.50 -2.97
CA VAL A 111 -11.35 -8.48 -2.20
C VAL A 111 -10.40 -7.62 -1.38
N SER A 112 -9.40 -8.22 -0.74
CA SER A 112 -8.41 -7.49 0.07
C SER A 112 -7.55 -6.56 -0.78
N ILE A 113 -7.13 -6.99 -1.97
CA ILE A 113 -6.40 -6.13 -2.93
C ILE A 113 -7.28 -4.97 -3.38
N MET A 114 -8.56 -5.21 -3.69
CA MET A 114 -9.50 -4.15 -4.05
C MET A 114 -9.65 -3.13 -2.91
N LEU A 115 -9.86 -3.61 -1.67
CA LEU A 115 -9.97 -2.75 -0.49
C LEU A 115 -8.70 -1.94 -0.25
N ASN A 116 -7.51 -2.54 -0.39
CA ASN A 116 -6.24 -1.82 -0.26
C ASN A 116 -6.13 -0.67 -1.28
N ASN A 117 -6.55 -0.91 -2.53
CA ASN A 117 -6.58 0.14 -3.56
C ASN A 117 -7.54 1.27 -3.20
N PHE A 118 -8.79 0.96 -2.86
CA PHE A 118 -9.79 1.97 -2.50
C PHE A 118 -9.38 2.75 -1.25
N PHE A 119 -8.87 2.06 -0.23
CA PHE A 119 -8.37 2.68 0.99
C PHE A 119 -7.22 3.65 0.69
N SER A 120 -6.23 3.22 -0.10
CA SER A 120 -5.09 4.06 -0.46
C SER A 120 -5.52 5.33 -1.21
N VAL A 121 -6.47 5.21 -2.15
CA VAL A 121 -7.03 6.36 -2.88
C VAL A 121 -7.82 7.28 -1.93
N ALA A 122 -8.65 6.72 -1.06
CA ALA A 122 -9.42 7.50 -0.09
C ALA A 122 -8.52 8.30 0.85
N VAL A 123 -7.46 7.68 1.38
CA VAL A 123 -6.47 8.36 2.23
C VAL A 123 -5.74 9.46 1.47
N ALA A 124 -5.31 9.19 0.22
CA ALA A 124 -4.64 10.19 -0.62
C ALA A 124 -5.54 11.40 -0.89
N LEU A 125 -6.80 11.18 -1.28
CA LEU A 125 -7.75 12.24 -1.59
C LEU A 125 -8.13 13.04 -0.34
N ALA A 126 -8.49 12.37 0.76
CA ALA A 126 -8.89 13.03 2.00
C ALA A 126 -7.76 13.92 2.56
N SER A 127 -6.53 13.40 2.58
CA SER A 127 -5.38 14.14 3.12
C SER A 127 -4.97 15.30 2.20
N THR A 128 -4.98 15.07 0.88
CA THR A 128 -4.71 16.13 -0.12
C THR A 128 -5.75 17.25 -0.03
N TYR A 129 -7.04 16.89 0.02
CA TYR A 129 -8.12 17.85 0.16
C TYR A 129 -7.99 18.67 1.44
N ALA A 130 -7.67 18.03 2.57
CA ALA A 130 -7.47 18.72 3.84
C ALA A 130 -6.34 19.77 3.76
N ILE A 131 -5.19 19.43 3.16
CA ILE A 131 -4.08 20.38 3.00
C ILE A 131 -4.46 21.53 2.07
N LEU A 132 -5.09 21.23 0.93
CA LEU A 132 -5.50 22.26 -0.02
C LEU A 132 -6.50 23.22 0.62
N LYS A 133 -7.47 22.71 1.38
CA LYS A 133 -8.44 23.51 2.12
C LYS A 133 -7.75 24.42 3.14
N LEU A 134 -6.83 23.88 3.93
CA LEU A 134 -6.05 24.66 4.90
C LEU A 134 -5.21 25.74 4.22
N SER A 135 -4.61 25.43 3.06
CA SER A 135 -3.77 26.36 2.30
C SER A 135 -4.58 27.43 1.56
N SER A 136 -5.82 27.15 1.15
CA SER A 136 -6.67 28.12 0.45
C SER A 136 -7.30 29.18 1.35
N GLY A 137 -7.25 29.00 2.68
CA GLY A 137 -7.79 29.98 3.63
C GLY A 137 -9.33 30.09 3.64
N VAL A 138 -10.03 29.12 3.04
CA VAL A 138 -11.50 29.00 2.96
C VAL A 138 -12.00 27.68 3.54
#